data_AF-A0A7J4AUP5-F1
#
_entry.id   AF-A0A7J4AUP5-F1
#
_cell.length_a   1.000
_cell.length_b   1.000
_cell.length_c   1.000
_cell.angle_alpha   90.00
_cell.angle_beta   90.00
_cell.angle_gamma   90.00
#
_symmetry.space_group_name_H-M   'P 1'
#
loop_
_entity.id
_entity.type
_entity.pdbx_description
1 polymer ?
#
loop_
_entity_poly.entity_id
_entity_poly.type
_entity_poly.pdbx_seq_one_letter_code
_entity_poly.pdbx_strand_id
1 'polypeptide(L)' 'AAAIAIMADAILRGRNRVMGVSTYLQGEYGFSDVTIGVPVVLGKNGVERILELELLPETRKQLEKSVAVVKEAINQL' A
#
# COMPACT_ATOMS: atom_id res chain seq x y z
N ALA A 1 -8.85 16.08 3.79
CA ALA A 1 -10.28 15.72 3.93
C ALA A 1 -10.80 14.92 2.73
N ALA A 2 -10.70 15.42 1.49
CA ALA A 2 -11.26 14.75 0.30
C ALA A 2 -10.76 13.30 0.07
N ALA A 3 -9.46 13.04 0.24
CA ALA A 3 -8.90 11.69 0.05
C ALA A 3 -9.51 10.65 1.02
N ILE A 4 -9.66 11.02 2.30
CA ILE A 4 -10.27 10.16 3.32
C ILE A 4 -11.75 9.90 3.01
N ALA A 5 -12.48 10.92 2.54
CA ALA A 5 -13.87 10.76 2.12
C ALA A 5 -14.00 9.83 0.91
N ILE A 6 -13.06 9.88 -0.04
CA ILE A 6 -13.02 8.97 -1.19
C ILE A 6 -12.74 7.54 -0.74
N MET A 7 -11.81 7.33 0.19
CA MET A 7 -11.53 6.01 0.77
C MET A 7 -12.77 5.46 1.49
N ALA A 8 -13.37 6.26 2.36
CA ALA A 8 -14.56 5.89 3.11
C ALA A 8 -15.71 5.54 2.15
N ASP A 9 -15.97 6.36 1.13
CA ASP A 9 -17.04 6.08 0.18
C ASP A 9 -16.73 4.84 -0.69
N ALA A 10 -15.47 4.63 -1.10
CA ALA A 10 -15.08 3.41 -1.82
C ALA A 10 -15.35 2.14 -1.02
N ILE A 11 -15.11 2.17 0.30
CA ILE A 11 -15.42 1.06 1.21
C ILE A 11 -16.93 0.94 1.42
N LEU A 12 -17.60 2.03 1.84
CA LEU A 12 -19.03 2.03 2.16
C LEU A 12 -19.91 1.64 0.97
N ARG A 13 -19.52 2.02 -0.25
CA ARG A 13 -20.28 1.71 -1.47
C ARG A 13 -19.70 0.55 -2.28
N GLY A 14 -18.61 -0.06 -1.83
CA GLY A 14 -17.97 -1.19 -2.53
C GLY A 14 -17.57 -0.87 -3.97
N ARG A 15 -16.97 0.30 -4.23
CA ARG A 15 -16.71 0.80 -5.60
C ARG A 15 -15.46 0.21 -6.27
N ASN A 16 -14.82 -0.80 -5.67
CA ASN A 16 -13.60 -1.48 -6.14
C ASN A 16 -12.62 -0.53 -6.83
N ARG A 17 -12.28 0.55 -6.12
CA ARG A 17 -11.54 1.67 -6.66
C ARG A 17 -10.04 1.40 -6.55
N VAL A 18 -9.31 1.61 -7.64
CA VAL A 18 -7.85 1.60 -7.61
C VAL A 18 -7.34 2.91 -7.03
N MET A 19 -6.57 2.85 -5.95
CA MET A 19 -5.92 4.00 -5.35
C MET A 19 -4.68 3.62 -4.54
N GLY A 20 -3.75 4.56 -4.36
CA GLY A 20 -2.59 4.38 -3.50
C GLY A 20 -2.98 4.53 -2.03
N VAL A 21 -2.78 3.49 -1.23
CA VAL A 21 -2.98 3.51 0.22
C VAL A 21 -1.79 2.88 0.92
N SER A 22 -1.53 3.30 2.16
CA SER A 22 -0.58 2.60 3.00
C SER A 22 -1.23 1.31 3.51
N THR A 23 -0.68 0.15 3.13
CA THR A 23 -1.18 -1.15 3.56
C THR A 23 -0.02 -2.04 3.99
N TYR A 24 -0.33 -3.03 4.81
CA TYR A 24 0.63 -4.00 5.31
C TYR A 24 0.92 -5.04 4.21
N LEU A 25 2.20 -5.22 3.90
CA LEU A 25 2.68 -6.18 2.91
C LEU A 25 2.99 -7.53 3.56
N GLN A 26 2.60 -8.60 2.89
CA GLN A 26 2.75 -10.00 3.32
C GLN A 26 3.44 -10.85 2.24
N GLY A 27 4.29 -10.24 1.42
CA GLY A 27 5.03 -10.89 0.32
C GLY A 27 5.00 -10.09 -0.98
N GLU A 28 4.11 -9.11 -1.11
CA GLU A 28 4.00 -8.28 -2.30
C GLU A 28 5.27 -7.45 -2.51
N TYR A 29 5.67 -7.30 -3.77
CA TYR A 29 6.94 -6.69 -4.17
C TYR A 29 8.19 -7.36 -3.56
N GLY A 30 8.04 -8.57 -2.98
CA GLY A 30 9.10 -9.28 -2.27
C GLY A 30 9.35 -8.77 -0.85
N PHE A 31 8.44 -7.97 -0.27
CA PHE A 31 8.55 -7.47 1.10
C PHE A 31 7.43 -8.02 1.98
N SER A 32 7.77 -8.35 3.22
CA SER A 32 6.83 -8.69 4.29
C SER A 32 7.09 -7.82 5.52
N ASP A 33 6.12 -7.78 6.43
CA ASP A 33 6.27 -7.17 7.75
C ASP A 33 6.55 -5.66 7.71
N VAL A 34 5.93 -4.97 6.75
CA VAL A 34 6.06 -3.52 6.59
C VAL A 34 4.78 -2.93 6.05
N THR A 35 4.45 -1.73 6.52
CA THR A 35 3.32 -0.95 6.00
C THR A 35 3.86 0.15 5.09
N ILE A 36 3.51 0.14 3.81
CA ILE A 36 3.98 1.12 2.83
C ILE A 36 2.89 1.47 1.81
N GLY A 37 3.01 2.65 1.20
CA GLY A 37 2.09 3.14 0.18
C GLY A 37 2.23 2.35 -1.12
N VAL A 38 1.22 1.54 -1.44
CA VAL A 38 1.14 0.77 -2.70
C VAL A 38 -0.22 0.95 -3.35
N PRO A 39 -0.33 0.78 -4.68
CA PRO A 39 -1.61 0.78 -5.36
C PRO A 39 -2.42 -0.45 -4.95
N VAL A 40 -3.66 -0.22 -4.49
CA VAL A 40 -4.58 -1.30 -4.10
C VAL A 40 -5.92 -1.15 -4.78
N VAL A 41 -6.66 -2.25 -4.84
CA VAL A 41 -8.09 -2.26 -5.07
C VAL A 41 -8.78 -2.12 -3.71
N LEU A 42 -9.42 -0.97 -3.49
CA LEU A 42 -10.19 -0.69 -2.28
C LEU A 42 -11.67 -0.93 -2.57
N GLY A 43 -12.25 -1.90 -1.86
CA GLY A 43 -13.65 -2.31 -2.00
C GLY A 43 -14.34 -2.43 -0.65
N LYS A 44 -15.45 -3.17 -0.62
CA LYS A 44 -16.34 -3.24 0.56
C LYS A 44 -15.67 -3.88 1.78
N ASN A 45 -14.67 -4.73 1.53
CA ASN A 45 -13.91 -5.41 2.58
C ASN A 45 -12.61 -4.67 2.95
N GLY A 46 -12.46 -3.41 2.53
CA GLY A 46 -11.21 -2.67 2.67
C GLY A 46 -10.25 -2.97 1.51
N VAL A 47 -9.01 -3.33 1.83
CA VAL A 47 -8.00 -3.68 0.82
C VAL A 47 -8.31 -5.08 0.30
N GLU A 48 -8.89 -5.17 -0.90
CA GLU A 48 -9.26 -6.45 -1.51
C GLU A 48 -8.10 -7.07 -2.28
N ARG A 49 -7.21 -6.24 -2.82
CA ARG A 49 -6.04 -6.69 -3.58
C ARG A 49 -4.96 -5.62 -3.61
N ILE A 50 -3.71 -6.02 -3.45
CA ILE A 50 -2.55 -5.17 -3.74
C ILE A 50 -2.16 -5.40 -5.21
N LEU A 51 -1.95 -4.32 -5.96
CA LEU A 51 -1.57 -4.39 -7.37
C LEU A 51 -0.05 -4.36 -7.48
N GLU A 52 0.56 -5.52 -7.68
CA GLU A 52 2.00 -5.59 -7.96
C GLU A 52 2.27 -5.17 -9.40
N LEU A 53 3.00 -4.07 -9.54
CA LEU A 53 3.41 -3.53 -10.82
C LEU A 53 4.85 -3.92 -11.12
N GLU A 54 5.17 -4.13 -12.39
CA GLU A 54 6.56 -4.25 -12.82
C GLU A 54 7.26 -2.90 -12.62
N LEU A 55 8.17 -2.85 -11.65
CA LEU A 55 8.95 -1.66 -11.35
C LEU A 55 10.26 -1.65 -12.15
N LEU A 56 10.59 -0.48 -12.68
CA LEU A 56 11.93 -0.21 -13.22
C LEU A 56 12.99 -0.39 -12.11
N PRO A 57 14.23 -0.80 -12.45
CA PRO A 57 15.28 -1.05 -11.46
C PRO A 57 15.53 0.11 -10.49
N GLU A 58 15.47 1.34 -10.98
CA GLU A 58 15.68 2.54 -10.17
C GLU A 58 14.52 2.80 -9.19
N THR A 59 13.27 2.59 -9.64
CA THR A 59 12.08 2.70 -8.77
C THR A 59 12.06 1.60 -7.72
N ARG A 60 12.50 0.38 -8.07
CA ARG A 60 12.63 -0.71 -7.11
C ARG A 60 13.63 -0.39 -6.00
N LYS A 61 14.81 0.16 -6.33
CA LYS A 61 15.78 0.62 -5.32
C LYS A 61 15.20 1.70 -4.40
N GLN A 62 14.41 2.63 -4.95
CA GLN A 62 13.74 3.66 -4.13
C GLN A 62 12.73 3.04 -3.16
N LEU A 63 11.95 2.05 -3.62
CA LEU A 63 11.02 1.31 -2.78
C LEU A 63 11.76 0.54 -1.67
N GLU A 64 12.83 -0.18 -2.01
CA GLU A 64 13.69 -0.89 -1.06
C GLU A 64 14.23 0.04 0.04
N LYS A 65 14.69 1.23 -0.36
CA LYS A 65 15.15 2.26 0.58
C LYS A 65 14.02 2.72 1.50
N SER A 66 12.82 2.99 0.97
CA SER A 66 11.66 3.38 1.78
C SER A 66 11.25 2.28 2.77
N VAL A 67 11.25 1.02 2.34
CA VAL A 67 10.97 -0.13 3.21
C VAL A 67 11.97 -0.21 4.36
N ALA A 68 13.27 -0.05 4.07
CA ALA A 68 14.32 -0.09 5.09
C ALA A 68 14.12 0.98 6.17
N VAL A 69 13.83 2.22 5.77
CA VAL A 69 13.57 3.35 6.69
C VAL A 69 12.36 3.07 7.58
N VAL A 70 11.27 2.54 7.02
CA VAL A 70 10.05 2.23 7.81
C VAL A 70 10.32 1.09 8.78
N LYS A 71 11.03 0.03 8.38
CA LYS A 71 11.38 -1.08 9.27
C LYS A 71 12.29 -0.64 10.41
N GLU A 72 13.27 0.23 10.13
CA GLU A 72 14.12 0.81 11.18
C GLU A 72 13.30 1.61 12.19
N ALA A 73 12.37 2.44 11.72
CA ALA A 73 11.49 3.21 12.60
C ALA A 73 10.57 2.30 13.46
N ILE A 74 10.10 1.18 12.92
CA ILE A 74 9.29 0.20 13.66
C ILE A 74 10.13 -0.48 14.75
N ASN A 75 11.39 -0.80 14.48
CA ASN A 75 12.29 -1.45 15.45
C ASN A 75 12.71 -0.55 16.63
N GLN A 76 12.48 0.76 16.54
CA GLN A 76 12.77 1.72 17.61
C GLN A 76 11.60 1.94 18.58
N LEU A 77 10.46 1.27 18.35
CA LEU A 77 9.28 1.26 19.23
C LEU A 77 9.34 0.08 20.20
#